data_AF-A0A7J6V8I2-F1
#
_entry.id   AF-A0A7J6V8I2-F1
#
_cell.length_a   1.000
_cell.length_b   1.000
_cell.length_c   1.000
_cell.angle_alpha   90.00
_cell.angle_beta   90.00
_cell.angle_gamma   90.00
#
_symmetry.space_group_name_H-M   'P 1'
#
loop_
_entity.id
_entity.type
_entity.pdbx_description
1 polymer ?
#
loop_
_entity_poly.entity_id
_entity_poly.type
_entity_poly.pdbx_seq_one_letter_code
_entity_poly.pdbx_strand_id
1 'polypeptide(L)'
;MEESLVFTTSEIPDAEKIHGEISVASDVIDFKSDITEVVDDRVVQLNSKRGVFMQTYIGGVSCPYICGKHLDHGVLLVQEANAELYRKQNAGEVVLFEEEKTAEAQKMNAEAALFARQQAVAGELFAKQKEAEGLMAVAHAQGVYVQTLLNVFAGNYVVMRDYLMINNGVYQEIAKTNARDVVGLKPNISV
;
A
#
# COMPACT_ATOMS: atom_id res chain seq x y z
N MET A 1 30.90 14.57 -22.73
CA MET A 1 29.83 13.55 -22.70
C MET A 1 29.10 13.75 -21.40
N GLU A 2 28.11 14.65 -21.40
CA GLU A 2 27.19 14.90 -20.30
C GLU A 2 25.79 14.67 -20.87
N GLU A 3 25.11 13.63 -20.40
CA GLU A 3 23.72 13.37 -20.78
C GLU A 3 22.79 14.19 -19.88
N SER A 4 22.19 15.22 -20.47
CA SER A 4 21.08 15.98 -19.90
C SER A 4 19.80 15.13 -19.95
N LEU A 5 19.25 14.79 -18.78
CA LEU A 5 17.92 14.19 -18.65
C LEU A 5 16.85 15.21 -19.08
N VAL A 6 16.30 15.01 -20.27
CA VAL A 6 15.12 15.71 -20.77
C VAL A 6 13.88 15.07 -20.16
N PHE A 7 13.20 15.76 -19.26
CA PHE A 7 11.90 15.34 -18.73
C PHE A 7 10.79 15.80 -19.69
N THR A 8 10.09 14.87 -20.31
CA THR A 8 8.93 15.13 -21.19
C THR A 8 7.72 15.55 -20.36
N THR A 9 7.17 16.73 -20.61
CA THR A 9 5.93 17.22 -20.01
C THR A 9 4.73 16.55 -20.70
N SER A 10 4.26 15.40 -20.19
CA SER A 10 3.03 14.76 -20.69
C SER A 10 2.00 14.44 -19.61
N GLU A 11 2.09 15.01 -18.41
CA GLU A 11 1.06 14.87 -17.38
C GLU A 11 0.89 16.20 -16.64
N ILE A 12 0.33 17.19 -17.33
CA ILE A 12 -0.22 18.40 -16.70
C ILE A 12 -1.74 18.21 -16.67
N PRO A 13 -2.38 18.12 -15.48
CA PRO A 13 -3.83 18.03 -15.40
C PRO A 13 -4.50 19.33 -15.86
N ASP A 14 -5.65 19.18 -16.53
CA ASP A 14 -6.42 20.20 -17.25
C ASP A 14 -6.68 21.50 -16.46
N ALA A 15 -6.49 22.64 -17.14
CA ALA A 15 -6.63 24.00 -16.63
C ALA A 15 -8.04 24.35 -16.09
N GLU A 16 -9.06 23.56 -16.40
CA GLU A 16 -10.43 23.77 -15.94
C GLU A 16 -10.65 23.31 -14.48
N LYS A 17 -9.84 22.35 -14.01
CA LYS A 17 -9.91 21.87 -12.62
C LYS A 17 -9.25 22.84 -11.64
N ILE A 18 -8.33 23.66 -12.14
CA ILE A 18 -7.59 24.64 -11.37
C ILE A 18 -8.48 25.86 -11.04
N HIS A 19 -9.47 26.20 -11.87
CA HIS A 19 -10.41 27.30 -11.54
C HIS A 19 -11.35 26.95 -10.39
N GLY A 20 -11.74 25.67 -10.24
CA GLY A 20 -12.50 25.20 -9.09
C GLY A 20 -11.68 25.23 -7.81
N GLU A 21 -10.45 24.71 -7.84
CA GLU A 21 -9.54 24.70 -6.68
C GLU A 21 -8.99 26.10 -6.34
N ILE A 22 -8.84 27.00 -7.30
CA ILE A 22 -8.47 28.41 -7.05
C ILE A 22 -9.63 29.18 -6.43
N SER A 23 -10.91 28.90 -6.77
CA SER A 23 -12.04 29.54 -6.07
C SER A 23 -12.14 29.05 -4.62
N VAL A 24 -11.89 27.77 -4.37
CA VAL A 24 -11.83 27.25 -3.00
C VAL A 24 -10.60 27.78 -2.27
N ALA A 25 -9.47 27.99 -2.95
CA ALA A 25 -8.29 28.59 -2.35
C ALA A 25 -8.46 30.09 -2.11
N SER A 26 -9.12 30.86 -2.98
CA SER A 26 -9.43 32.27 -2.74
C SER A 26 -10.46 32.42 -1.64
N ASP A 27 -11.47 31.54 -1.57
CA ASP A 27 -12.45 31.53 -0.48
C ASP A 27 -11.81 31.07 0.84
N VAL A 28 -10.81 30.18 0.81
CA VAL A 28 -10.03 29.78 2.00
C VAL A 28 -9.00 30.83 2.38
N ILE A 29 -8.48 31.62 1.44
CA ILE A 29 -7.59 32.76 1.70
C ILE A 29 -8.40 33.94 2.22
N ASP A 30 -9.61 34.19 1.71
CA ASP A 30 -10.55 35.19 2.21
C ASP A 30 -11.12 34.77 3.58
N PHE A 31 -11.38 33.48 3.79
CA PHE A 31 -11.75 32.97 5.12
C PHE A 31 -10.57 32.95 6.09
N LYS A 32 -9.32 32.74 5.62
CA LYS A 32 -8.12 32.87 6.45
C LYS A 32 -7.77 34.31 6.74
N SER A 33 -7.97 35.24 5.80
CA SER A 33 -7.74 36.67 6.00
C SER A 33 -8.81 37.24 6.93
N ASP A 34 -10.08 36.84 6.77
CA ASP A 34 -11.16 37.14 7.72
C ASP A 34 -10.91 36.49 9.07
N ILE A 35 -10.38 35.27 9.15
CA ILE A 35 -9.97 34.69 10.43
C ILE A 35 -8.76 35.45 10.99
N THR A 36 -7.78 35.89 10.21
CA THR A 36 -6.65 36.66 10.77
C THR A 36 -7.04 38.07 11.17
N GLU A 37 -7.97 38.74 10.50
CA GLU A 37 -8.48 40.06 10.89
C GLU A 37 -9.53 39.95 12.00
N VAL A 38 -10.38 38.92 12.03
CA VAL A 38 -11.31 38.67 13.15
C VAL A 38 -10.57 38.11 14.36
N VAL A 39 -9.50 37.34 14.16
CA VAL A 39 -8.59 36.95 15.25
C VAL A 39 -7.75 38.14 15.65
N ASP A 40 -7.28 39.04 14.79
CA ASP A 40 -6.59 40.26 15.24
C ASP A 40 -7.54 41.24 15.92
N ASP A 41 -8.77 41.47 15.46
CA ASP A 41 -9.71 42.34 16.17
C ASP A 41 -10.26 41.69 17.45
N ARG A 42 -10.45 40.36 17.49
CA ARG A 42 -10.84 39.67 18.74
C ARG A 42 -9.66 39.46 19.65
N VAL A 43 -8.43 39.29 19.16
CA VAL A 43 -7.20 39.19 19.96
C VAL A 43 -6.75 40.58 20.37
N VAL A 44 -7.00 41.65 19.62
CA VAL A 44 -6.78 43.05 20.01
C VAL A 44 -7.90 43.56 20.90
N GLN A 45 -9.15 43.13 20.75
CA GLN A 45 -10.20 43.39 21.75
C GLN A 45 -10.03 42.51 22.99
N LEU A 46 -9.58 41.26 22.85
CA LEU A 46 -9.15 40.42 23.97
C LEU A 46 -7.84 40.94 24.56
N ASN A 47 -6.95 41.61 23.84
CA ASN A 47 -5.70 42.19 24.36
C ASN A 47 -5.87 43.65 24.78
N SER A 48 -6.96 44.31 24.40
CA SER A 48 -7.43 45.58 24.97
C SER A 48 -8.16 45.28 26.28
N LYS A 49 -8.97 44.22 26.32
CA LYS A 49 -9.56 43.71 27.58
C LYS A 49 -8.52 43.00 28.46
N ARG A 50 -7.59 42.21 27.92
CA ARG A 50 -6.47 41.60 28.66
C ARG A 50 -5.39 42.65 28.96
N GLY A 51 -5.28 43.73 28.20
CA GLY A 51 -4.36 44.85 28.45
C GLY A 51 -4.86 45.81 29.54
N VAL A 52 -6.18 45.87 29.77
CA VAL A 52 -6.77 46.51 30.95
C VAL A 52 -6.72 45.58 32.18
N PHE A 53 -6.59 44.25 32.00
CA PHE A 53 -6.48 43.27 33.08
C PHE A 53 -5.06 42.73 33.36
N MET A 54 -4.03 43.15 32.62
CA MET A 54 -2.61 42.82 32.86
C MET A 54 -1.78 43.98 33.42
N GLN A 55 -2.40 45.00 34.01
CA GLN A 55 -1.68 46.01 34.80
C GLN A 55 -2.11 46.02 36.27
N THR A 56 -2.03 44.86 36.94
CA THR A 56 -1.65 44.78 38.37
C THR A 56 -1.40 43.32 38.76
N TYR A 57 -0.33 42.73 38.21
CA TYR A 57 0.28 41.51 38.74
C TYR A 57 1.68 41.85 39.26
N ILE A 58 1.74 42.76 40.23
CA ILE A 58 2.91 42.95 41.09
C ILE A 58 2.36 42.96 42.53
N GLY A 59 2.43 41.80 43.18
CA GLY A 59 1.86 41.56 44.51
C GLY A 59 0.42 41.05 44.43
N GLY A 60 0.16 39.89 45.03
CA GLY A 60 -1.09 39.14 44.85
C GLY A 60 -2.38 39.91 45.10
N VAL A 61 -3.44 39.40 44.46
CA VAL A 61 -4.87 39.72 44.63
C VAL A 61 -5.35 41.03 44.01
N SER A 62 -5.82 40.98 42.76
CA SER A 62 -6.69 42.02 42.19
C SER A 62 -8.15 41.60 42.28
N CYS A 63 -8.92 42.23 43.17
CA CYS A 63 -10.37 42.29 43.09
C CYS A 63 -10.75 43.74 42.79
N PRO A 64 -11.38 44.08 41.65
CA PRO A 64 -11.75 45.45 41.35
C PRO A 64 -12.95 45.86 42.22
N TYR A 65 -12.68 46.57 43.31
CA TYR A 65 -13.52 47.60 43.97
C TYR A 65 -15.03 47.34 44.27
N ILE A 66 -15.53 46.09 44.25
CA ILE A 66 -16.93 45.75 44.64
C ILE A 66 -16.99 44.72 45.79
N CYS A 67 -15.86 44.17 46.25
CA CYS A 67 -15.85 43.18 47.34
C CYS A 67 -15.93 43.83 48.73
N GLY A 68 -17.08 44.42 49.05
CA GLY A 68 -17.47 44.68 50.44
C GLY A 68 -17.68 43.37 51.19
N LYS A 69 -16.74 43.02 52.09
CA LYS A 69 -16.88 41.99 53.14
C LYS A 69 -17.28 40.56 52.69
N HIS A 70 -16.77 40.07 51.57
CA HIS A 70 -16.63 38.63 51.35
C HIS A 70 -15.31 38.39 50.62
N LEU A 71 -14.30 37.92 51.37
CA LEU A 71 -13.13 37.28 50.77
C LEU A 71 -13.65 36.07 49.96
N ASP A 72 -12.95 35.71 48.88
CA ASP A 72 -13.07 34.45 48.10
C ASP A 72 -13.59 34.55 46.66
N HIS A 73 -14.06 35.71 46.17
CA HIS A 73 -14.65 35.79 44.83
C HIS A 73 -13.67 35.49 43.67
N GLY A 74 -12.41 35.96 43.76
CA GLY A 74 -11.39 35.67 42.73
C GLY A 74 -10.84 34.24 42.78
N VAL A 75 -10.81 33.63 43.97
CA VAL A 75 -10.34 32.25 44.16
C VAL A 75 -11.39 31.25 43.64
N LEU A 76 -12.68 31.53 43.88
CA LEU A 76 -13.79 30.70 43.40
C LEU A 76 -13.84 30.65 41.86
N LEU A 77 -13.74 31.79 41.18
CA LEU A 77 -13.76 31.84 39.71
C LEU A 77 -12.58 31.11 39.06
N VAL A 78 -11.38 31.21 39.65
CA VAL A 78 -10.20 30.46 39.17
C VAL A 78 -10.37 28.96 39.42
N GLN A 79 -10.95 28.57 40.56
CA GLN A 79 -11.24 27.16 40.84
C GLN A 79 -12.27 26.57 39.87
N GLU A 80 -13.32 27.30 39.53
CA GLU A 80 -14.32 26.88 38.56
C GLU A 80 -13.73 26.74 37.15
N ALA A 81 -12.95 27.73 36.70
CA ALA A 81 -12.26 27.67 35.41
C ALA A 81 -11.27 26.50 35.33
N ASN A 82 -10.52 26.24 36.40
CA ASN A 82 -9.61 25.10 36.47
C ASN A 82 -10.37 23.76 36.49
N ALA A 83 -11.52 23.70 37.17
CA ALA A 83 -12.38 22.52 37.19
C ALA A 83 -13.00 22.23 35.82
N GLU A 84 -13.33 23.25 35.03
CA GLU A 84 -13.79 23.09 33.66
C GLU A 84 -12.67 22.64 32.71
N LEU A 85 -11.47 23.20 32.86
CA LEU A 85 -10.30 22.82 32.07
C LEU A 85 -9.93 21.35 32.33
N TYR A 86 -9.88 20.95 33.59
CA TYR A 86 -9.61 19.56 33.98
C TYR A 86 -10.67 18.59 33.43
N ARG A 87 -11.96 18.99 33.46
CA ARG A 87 -13.04 18.19 32.86
C ARG A 87 -12.88 18.03 31.35
N LYS A 88 -12.46 19.08 30.63
CA LYS A 88 -12.22 19.02 29.18
C LYS A 88 -10.99 18.18 28.82
N GLN A 89 -9.92 18.26 29.61
CA GLN A 89 -8.72 17.44 29.43
C GLN A 89 -9.04 15.95 29.62
N ASN A 90 -9.69 15.59 30.73
CA ASN A 90 -10.07 14.20 30.99
C ASN A 90 -11.03 13.65 29.94
N ALA A 91 -12.00 14.47 29.47
CA ALA A 91 -12.90 14.06 28.40
C ALA A 91 -12.14 13.80 27.08
N GLY A 92 -11.15 14.63 26.75
CA GLY A 92 -10.29 14.43 25.59
C GLY A 92 -9.39 13.20 25.71
N GLU A 93 -8.81 12.97 26.89
CA GLU A 93 -7.96 11.82 27.18
C GLU A 93 -8.73 10.49 27.10
N VAL A 94 -9.97 10.45 27.59
CA VAL A 94 -10.83 9.26 27.48
C VAL A 94 -11.14 8.93 26.02
N VAL A 95 -11.51 9.93 25.21
CA VAL A 95 -11.81 9.73 23.78
C VAL A 95 -10.56 9.26 23.02
N LEU A 96 -9.41 9.89 23.27
CA LEU A 96 -8.15 9.51 22.63
C LEU A 96 -7.75 8.07 22.97
N PHE A 97 -7.91 7.66 24.23
CA PHE A 97 -7.63 6.30 24.66
C PHE A 97 -8.53 5.26 23.98
N GLU A 98 -9.82 5.57 23.82
CA GLU A 98 -10.75 4.71 23.08
C GLU A 98 -10.36 4.60 21.61
N GLU A 99 -10.05 5.73 20.95
CA GLU A 99 -9.58 5.75 19.56
C GLU A 99 -8.29 4.96 19.36
N GLU A 100 -7.30 5.14 20.24
CA GLU A 100 -6.04 4.39 20.20
C GLU A 100 -6.29 2.88 20.30
N LYS A 101 -7.16 2.44 21.21
CA LYS A 101 -7.49 1.02 21.37
C LYS A 101 -8.20 0.45 20.17
N THR A 102 -9.11 1.19 19.55
CA THR A 102 -9.77 0.73 18.31
C THR A 102 -8.82 0.69 17.13
N ALA A 103 -7.93 1.69 16.98
CA ALA A 103 -6.92 1.73 15.93
C ALA A 103 -5.88 0.61 16.12
N GLU A 104 -5.46 0.32 17.35
CA GLU A 104 -4.58 -0.79 17.69
C GLU A 104 -5.25 -2.14 17.37
N ALA A 105 -6.52 -2.31 17.72
CA ALA A 105 -7.29 -3.50 17.34
C ALA A 105 -7.42 -3.66 15.81
N GLN A 106 -7.67 -2.56 15.09
CA GLN A 106 -7.71 -2.57 13.62
C GLN A 106 -6.35 -2.92 13.01
N LYS A 107 -5.25 -2.37 13.55
CA LYS A 107 -3.88 -2.71 13.12
C LYS A 107 -3.58 -4.18 13.32
N MET A 108 -3.88 -4.74 14.50
CA MET A 108 -3.68 -6.17 14.77
C MET A 108 -4.51 -7.04 13.83
N ASN A 109 -5.75 -6.65 13.53
CA ASN A 109 -6.60 -7.38 12.57
C ASN A 109 -6.02 -7.31 11.15
N ALA A 110 -5.51 -6.16 10.72
CA ALA A 110 -4.87 -6.00 9.43
C ALA A 110 -3.56 -6.80 9.33
N GLU A 111 -2.73 -6.77 10.37
CA GLU A 111 -1.48 -7.54 10.46
C GLU A 111 -1.74 -9.04 10.44
N ALA A 112 -2.75 -9.52 11.18
CA ALA A 112 -3.16 -10.92 11.15
C ALA A 112 -3.63 -11.34 9.75
N ALA A 113 -4.40 -10.48 9.06
CA ALA A 113 -4.85 -10.73 7.69
C ALA A 113 -3.68 -10.76 6.69
N LEU A 114 -2.69 -9.87 6.83
CA LEU A 114 -1.48 -9.88 6.01
C LEU A 114 -0.65 -11.13 6.25
N PHE A 115 -0.46 -11.53 7.50
CA PHE A 115 0.29 -12.73 7.85
C PHE A 115 -0.36 -14.00 7.29
N ALA A 116 -1.70 -14.10 7.37
CA ALA A 116 -2.45 -15.19 6.76
C ALA A 116 -2.25 -15.24 5.22
N ARG A 117 -2.31 -14.09 4.55
CA ARG A 117 -2.04 -14.00 3.10
C ARG A 117 -0.60 -14.35 2.75
N GLN A 118 0.38 -13.87 3.53
CA GLN A 118 1.79 -14.17 3.32
C GLN A 118 2.07 -15.67 3.44
N GLN A 119 1.48 -16.36 4.42
CA GLN A 119 1.62 -17.81 4.54
C GLN A 119 1.00 -18.56 3.36
N ALA A 120 -0.19 -18.14 2.91
CA ALA A 120 -0.84 -18.75 1.75
C ALA A 120 0.01 -18.59 0.48
N VAL A 121 0.47 -17.36 0.21
CA VAL A 121 1.34 -17.07 -0.94
C VAL A 121 2.68 -17.79 -0.83
N ALA A 122 3.29 -17.86 0.36
CA ALA A 122 4.54 -18.59 0.58
C ALA A 122 4.38 -20.10 0.34
N GLY A 123 3.25 -20.68 0.74
CA GLY A 123 2.92 -22.07 0.46
C GLY A 123 2.78 -22.34 -1.04
N GLU A 124 2.03 -21.49 -1.75
CA GLU A 124 1.88 -21.57 -3.20
C GLU A 124 3.22 -21.41 -3.94
N LEU A 125 4.02 -20.42 -3.54
CA LEU A 125 5.34 -20.18 -4.10
C LEU A 125 6.25 -21.40 -3.91
N PHE A 126 6.26 -21.99 -2.71
CA PHE A 126 7.05 -23.18 -2.43
C PHE A 126 6.62 -24.37 -3.29
N ALA A 127 5.32 -24.62 -3.42
CA ALA A 127 4.81 -25.68 -4.28
C ALA A 127 5.23 -25.48 -5.75
N LYS A 128 5.07 -24.26 -6.28
CA LYS A 128 5.47 -23.91 -7.65
C LYS A 128 6.98 -24.01 -7.86
N GLN A 129 7.77 -23.60 -6.88
CA GLN A 129 9.22 -23.74 -6.92
C GLN A 129 9.63 -25.22 -7.00
N LYS A 130 9.00 -26.10 -6.22
CA LYS A 130 9.28 -27.54 -6.28
C LYS A 130 8.81 -28.20 -7.57
N GLU A 131 7.68 -27.76 -8.12
CA GLU A 131 7.24 -28.18 -9.46
C GLU A 131 8.28 -27.79 -10.52
N ALA A 132 8.77 -26.54 -10.49
CA ALA A 132 9.79 -26.06 -11.43
C ALA A 132 11.12 -26.79 -11.29
N GLU A 133 11.59 -27.02 -10.05
CA GLU A 133 12.80 -27.82 -9.78
C GLU A 133 12.67 -29.25 -10.31
N GLY A 134 11.50 -29.89 -10.13
CA GLY A 134 11.22 -31.22 -10.67
C GLY A 134 11.28 -31.24 -12.19
N LEU A 135 10.66 -30.26 -12.85
CA LEU A 135 10.71 -30.12 -14.31
C LEU A 135 12.13 -29.89 -14.82
N MET A 136 12.90 -29.03 -14.15
CA MET A 136 14.31 -28.79 -14.50
C MET A 136 15.15 -30.06 -14.32
N ALA A 137 14.93 -30.85 -13.27
CA ALA A 137 15.65 -32.10 -13.04
C ALA A 137 15.35 -33.13 -14.15
N VAL A 138 14.09 -33.25 -14.57
CA VAL A 138 13.70 -34.12 -15.70
C VAL A 138 14.30 -33.63 -17.01
N ALA A 139 14.20 -32.33 -17.31
CA ALA A 139 14.77 -31.75 -18.53
C ALA A 139 16.29 -31.92 -18.57
N HIS A 140 16.97 -31.71 -17.45
CA HIS A 140 18.41 -31.94 -17.32
C HIS A 140 18.76 -33.42 -17.51
N ALA A 141 18.00 -34.34 -16.91
CA ALA A 141 18.20 -35.77 -17.11
C ALA A 141 18.02 -36.19 -18.58
N GLN A 142 17.00 -35.66 -19.27
CA GLN A 142 16.78 -35.88 -20.70
C GLN A 142 17.91 -35.30 -21.55
N GLY A 143 18.38 -34.09 -21.23
CA GLY A 143 19.50 -33.45 -21.92
C GLY A 143 20.80 -34.24 -21.77
N VAL A 144 21.14 -34.65 -20.55
CA VAL A 144 22.31 -35.51 -20.27
C VAL A 144 22.17 -36.86 -20.97
N TYR A 145 20.99 -37.47 -20.96
CA TYR A 145 20.74 -38.73 -21.65
C TYR A 145 21.00 -38.63 -23.17
N VAL A 146 20.44 -37.61 -23.82
CA VAL A 146 20.67 -37.39 -25.26
C VAL A 146 22.14 -37.08 -25.55
N GLN A 147 22.77 -36.24 -24.73
CA GLN A 147 24.18 -35.89 -24.90
C GLN A 147 25.11 -37.11 -24.73
N THR A 148 24.84 -37.96 -23.74
CA THR A 148 25.63 -39.17 -23.50
C THR A 148 25.48 -40.17 -24.66
N LEU A 149 24.26 -40.37 -25.16
CA LEU A 149 24.04 -41.19 -26.36
C LEU A 149 24.81 -40.64 -27.57
N LEU A 150 24.73 -39.33 -27.82
CA LEU A 150 25.44 -38.72 -28.95
C LEU A 150 26.95 -38.91 -28.83
N ASN A 151 27.51 -38.80 -27.62
CA ASN A 151 28.92 -39.03 -27.35
C ASN A 151 29.34 -40.49 -27.57
N VAL A 152 28.51 -41.46 -27.14
CA VAL A 152 28.77 -42.89 -27.35
C VAL A 152 28.79 -43.24 -28.85
N PHE A 153 27.95 -42.58 -29.65
CA PHE A 153 27.95 -42.73 -31.11
C PHE A 153 28.96 -41.84 -31.83
N ALA A 154 29.92 -41.24 -31.12
CA ALA A 154 30.95 -40.37 -31.68
C ALA A 154 30.37 -39.19 -32.50
N GLY A 155 29.22 -38.66 -32.08
CA GLY A 155 28.53 -37.58 -32.79
C GLY A 155 27.71 -38.03 -34.00
N ASN A 156 27.62 -39.34 -34.28
CA ASN A 156 26.82 -39.85 -35.40
C ASN A 156 25.31 -39.76 -35.10
N TYR A 157 24.72 -38.64 -35.54
CA TYR A 157 23.30 -38.35 -35.39
C TYR A 157 22.40 -39.41 -36.02
N VAL A 158 22.78 -40.02 -37.15
CA VAL A 158 21.93 -41.00 -37.87
C VAL A 158 21.74 -42.25 -37.01
N VAL A 159 22.82 -42.80 -36.45
CA VAL A 159 22.76 -43.98 -35.59
C VAL A 159 22.00 -43.67 -34.30
N MET A 160 22.24 -42.50 -33.69
CA MET A 160 21.50 -42.08 -32.50
C MET A 160 20.00 -41.95 -32.78
N ARG A 161 19.63 -41.31 -33.88
CA ARG A 161 18.24 -41.15 -34.31
C ARG A 161 17.58 -42.50 -34.51
N ASP A 162 18.22 -43.39 -35.26
CA ASP A 162 17.66 -44.71 -35.55
C ASP A 162 17.52 -45.56 -34.27
N TYR A 163 18.49 -45.48 -33.34
CA TYR A 163 18.39 -46.08 -32.02
C TYR A 163 17.18 -45.56 -31.23
N LEU A 164 16.99 -44.23 -31.17
CA LEU A 164 15.86 -43.61 -30.48
C LEU A 164 14.52 -44.01 -31.11
N MET A 165 14.45 -44.07 -32.44
CA MET A 165 13.25 -44.48 -33.17
C MET A 165 12.89 -45.94 -32.92
N ILE A 166 13.89 -46.82 -32.83
CA ILE A 166 13.70 -48.24 -32.50
C ILE A 166 13.30 -48.40 -31.02
N ASN A 167 14.04 -47.76 -30.10
CA ASN A 167 13.83 -47.91 -28.66
C ASN A 167 12.47 -47.38 -28.21
N ASN A 168 12.03 -46.25 -28.76
CA ASN A 168 10.71 -45.68 -28.48
C ASN A 168 9.58 -46.32 -29.30
N GLY A 169 9.85 -47.37 -30.09
CA GLY A 169 8.84 -48.11 -30.85
C GLY A 169 8.20 -47.32 -31.99
N VAL A 170 8.79 -46.19 -32.41
CA VAL A 170 8.19 -45.28 -33.40
C VAL A 170 7.93 -45.98 -34.73
N TYR A 171 8.82 -46.90 -35.14
CA TYR A 171 8.60 -47.73 -36.33
C TYR A 171 7.36 -48.61 -36.24
N GLN A 172 7.05 -49.15 -35.05
CA GLN A 172 5.85 -49.95 -34.83
C GLN A 172 4.60 -49.07 -34.90
N GLU A 173 4.64 -47.87 -34.33
CA GLU A 173 3.52 -46.93 -34.38
C GLU A 173 3.26 -46.39 -35.79
N ILE A 174 4.31 -46.13 -36.58
CA ILE A 174 4.18 -45.77 -38.00
C ILE A 174 3.53 -46.92 -38.78
N ALA A 175 3.99 -48.16 -38.57
CA ALA A 175 3.42 -49.32 -39.24
C ALA A 175 1.94 -49.54 -38.88
N LYS A 176 1.58 -49.41 -37.60
CA LYS A 176 0.19 -49.49 -37.13
C LYS A 176 -0.69 -48.40 -37.75
N THR A 177 -0.19 -47.17 -37.82
CA THR A 177 -0.91 -46.03 -38.40
C THR A 177 -1.16 -46.25 -39.89
N ASN A 178 -0.10 -46.59 -40.64
CA ASN A 178 -0.21 -46.90 -42.06
C ASN A 178 -1.17 -48.07 -42.33
N ALA A 179 -1.12 -49.12 -41.49
CA ALA A 179 -2.03 -50.25 -41.62
C ALA A 179 -3.50 -49.85 -41.40
N ARG A 180 -3.78 -48.99 -40.40
CA ARG A 180 -5.13 -48.45 -40.17
C ARG A 180 -5.64 -47.66 -41.37
N ASP A 181 -4.78 -46.84 -41.97
CA ASP A 181 -5.15 -45.99 -43.11
C ASP A 181 -5.40 -46.83 -44.38
N VAL A 182 -4.63 -47.89 -44.58
CA VAL A 182 -4.77 -48.81 -45.72
C VAL A 182 -6.02 -49.69 -45.63
N VAL A 183 -6.49 -50.02 -44.42
CA VAL A 183 -7.67 -50.90 -44.20
C VAL A 183 -8.96 -50.35 -44.83
N GLY A 184 -9.09 -49.04 -45.04
CA GLY A 184 -10.26 -48.40 -45.67
C GLY A 184 -10.11 -48.03 -47.14
N LEU A 185 -8.91 -48.16 -47.73
CA LEU A 185 -8.64 -47.74 -49.09
C LEU A 185 -9.15 -48.78 -50.10
N LYS A 186 -10.04 -48.38 -51.02
CA LYS A 186 -10.35 -49.15 -52.23
C LYS A 186 -9.26 -48.88 -53.27
N PRO A 187 -8.32 -49.81 -53.53
CA PRO A 187 -7.29 -49.57 -54.53
C PRO A 187 -7.94 -49.59 -55.92
N ASN A 188 -7.83 -48.49 -56.65
CA ASN A 188 -8.27 -48.41 -58.04
C ASN A 188 -7.16 -49.01 -58.93
N ILE A 189 -7.10 -50.34 -58.96
CA ILE A 189 -6.15 -51.06 -59.80
C ILE A 189 -6.76 -51.18 -61.20
N SER A 190 -6.25 -50.41 -62.17
CA SER A 190 -6.45 -50.72 -63.59
C SER A 190 -5.38 -51.73 -64.01
N VAL A 191 -5.82 -52.88 -64.51
CA VAL A 191 -4.94 -53.93 -65.06
C VAL A 191 -4.57 -53.58 -66.50
#